data_AF-A0A381W997-F1
#
_entry.id   AF-A0A381W997-F1
#
_cell.length_a   1.000
_cell.length_b   1.000
_cell.length_c   1.000
_cell.angle_alpha   90.00
_cell.angle_beta   90.00
_cell.angle_gamma   90.00
#
_symmetry.space_group_name_H-M   'P 1'
#
loop_
_entity.id
_entity.type
_entity.pdbx_description
1 polymer ?
#
loop_
_entity_poly.entity_id
_entity_poly.type
_entity_poly.pdbx_seq_one_letter_code
_entity_poly.pdbx_strand_id
1 'polypeptide(L)'
;MKNFRNLVFSLLLVIGTIFPKNTSDSKLIFIYNAESGFVNELTDFAHKIISPETYPCNLYALTYGTLTMKQKWTTYIDRLPLKTVFTYRDKLTGNIMKDVKLPAIFLQETDNLIEVLSAAEFSSIGTMEGLIKIIDQILKEHGLDKKKDNKKLSLSKAEWKKRLTKEQYHILREKGTERAFSGKFDKFYNNGTYFCAGCSTALFTSDTKYNSGCGWPAFYESLPETIEENSDQSFGMIRTEITCKKCNGHLGHVFNDGPRPTGLRYCVNSVSLEFEPIENEK
;
A
#
# COMPACT_ATOMS: atom_id res chain seq x y z
N MET A 1 10.84 21.94 -32.63
CA MET A 1 9.50 21.67 -32.04
C MET A 1 8.80 20.40 -32.56
N LYS A 2 9.50 19.42 -33.17
CA LYS A 2 8.87 18.17 -33.68
C LYS A 2 9.25 16.88 -32.93
N ASN A 3 10.16 16.92 -31.95
CA ASN A 3 10.68 15.68 -31.31
C ASN A 3 10.13 15.37 -29.91
N PHE A 4 9.38 16.29 -29.28
CA PHE A 4 8.87 16.06 -27.91
C PHE A 4 7.60 15.20 -27.89
N ARG A 5 6.71 15.33 -28.88
CA ARG A 5 5.45 14.55 -28.96
C ARG A 5 5.67 13.06 -29.28
N ASN A 6 6.69 12.73 -30.07
CA ASN A 6 7.00 11.33 -30.43
C ASN A 6 7.70 10.57 -29.29
N LEU A 7 8.45 11.28 -28.44
CA LEU A 7 9.10 10.72 -27.25
C LEU A 7 8.05 10.33 -26.20
N VAL A 8 7.07 11.20 -25.94
CA VAL A 8 5.95 10.95 -25.00
C VAL A 8 5.10 9.75 -25.46
N PHE A 9 4.78 9.65 -26.76
CA PHE A 9 3.98 8.54 -27.31
C PHE A 9 4.67 7.17 -27.25
N SER A 10 5.99 7.13 -27.41
CA SER A 10 6.76 5.89 -27.35
C SER A 10 7.03 5.46 -25.91
N LEU A 11 7.21 6.42 -24.98
CA LEU A 11 7.33 6.19 -23.55
C LEU A 11 6.03 5.60 -22.96
N LEU A 12 4.88 6.08 -23.43
CA LEU A 12 3.53 5.56 -23.15
C LEU A 12 3.33 4.09 -23.50
N LEU A 13 4.02 3.58 -24.53
CA LEU A 13 3.93 2.19 -24.97
C LEU A 13 4.75 1.26 -24.05
N VAL A 14 5.95 1.67 -23.65
CA VAL A 14 6.86 0.85 -22.81
C VAL A 14 6.42 0.88 -21.33
N ILE A 15 6.08 2.06 -20.81
CA ILE A 15 5.48 2.16 -19.47
C ILE A 15 4.07 1.55 -19.48
N GLY A 16 3.35 1.62 -20.60
CA GLY A 16 2.09 0.89 -20.79
C GLY A 16 2.24 -0.64 -20.83
N THR A 17 3.38 -1.17 -21.27
CA THR A 17 3.69 -2.61 -21.19
C THR A 17 4.16 -3.05 -19.80
N ILE A 18 4.76 -2.16 -19.00
CA ILE A 18 5.14 -2.42 -17.61
C ILE A 18 3.95 -2.14 -16.66
N PHE A 19 3.04 -1.24 -17.05
CA PHE A 19 1.86 -0.81 -16.31
C PHE A 19 0.65 -0.73 -17.27
N PRO A 20 -0.12 -1.83 -17.43
CA PRO A 20 -1.21 -1.92 -18.40
C PRO A 20 -2.22 -0.77 -18.24
N LYS A 21 -2.68 -0.25 -19.38
CA LYS A 21 -3.59 0.91 -19.55
C LYS A 21 -5.00 0.73 -18.95
N ASN A 22 -5.25 -0.33 -18.19
CA ASN A 22 -6.59 -0.76 -17.84
C ASN A 22 -6.90 -0.55 -16.36
N THR A 23 -6.77 0.69 -15.87
CA THR A 23 -7.33 1.10 -14.58
C THR A 23 -7.71 2.58 -14.66
N SER A 24 -8.93 2.94 -14.27
CA SER A 24 -9.45 4.31 -14.17
C SER A 24 -8.71 5.23 -13.19
N ASP A 25 -7.55 4.80 -12.69
CA ASP A 25 -6.92 5.32 -11.49
C ASP A 25 -5.53 5.88 -11.84
N SER A 26 -5.34 7.17 -11.60
CA SER A 26 -4.05 7.84 -11.76
C SER A 26 -2.98 7.20 -10.88
N LYS A 27 -1.72 7.20 -11.34
CA LYS A 27 -0.58 6.58 -10.63
C LYS A 27 0.63 7.52 -10.62
N LEU A 28 1.37 7.53 -9.51
CA LEU A 28 2.64 8.25 -9.39
C LEU A 28 3.78 7.23 -9.48
N ILE A 29 4.62 7.34 -10.50
CA ILE A 29 5.69 6.38 -10.80
C ILE A 29 7.03 7.04 -10.48
N PHE A 30 7.76 6.48 -9.54
CA PHE A 30 9.09 6.88 -9.15
C PHE A 30 10.11 5.98 -9.82
N ILE A 31 11.00 6.57 -10.62
CA ILE A 31 12.06 5.86 -11.31
C ILE A 31 13.40 6.26 -10.71
N TYR A 32 14.01 5.32 -9.98
CA TYR A 32 15.31 5.52 -9.35
C TYR A 32 16.45 5.31 -10.34
N ASN A 33 17.52 6.08 -10.13
CA ASN A 33 18.76 5.93 -10.89
C ASN A 33 19.67 4.86 -10.27
N ALA A 34 19.13 3.67 -10.04
CA ALA A 34 19.78 2.53 -9.39
C ALA A 34 19.35 1.22 -10.08
N GLU A 35 20.08 0.13 -9.84
CA GLU A 35 19.74 -1.22 -10.32
C GLU A 35 18.91 -1.96 -9.25
N SER A 36 17.90 -2.73 -9.67
CA SER A 36 16.98 -3.42 -8.77
C SER A 36 17.64 -4.54 -7.97
N GLY A 37 18.65 -5.22 -8.53
CA GLY A 37 19.45 -6.23 -7.81
C GLY A 37 20.27 -5.62 -6.67
N PHE A 38 20.82 -4.42 -6.87
CA PHE A 38 21.63 -3.72 -5.88
C PHE A 38 20.83 -3.34 -4.63
N VAL A 39 19.53 -3.04 -4.76
CA VAL A 39 18.67 -2.72 -3.61
C VAL A 39 18.35 -3.96 -2.77
N ASN A 40 18.23 -5.14 -3.41
CA ASN A 40 18.01 -6.41 -2.71
C ASN A 40 19.30 -6.97 -2.08
N GLU A 41 20.48 -6.68 -2.65
CA GLU A 41 21.77 -7.07 -2.08
C GLU A 41 22.28 -6.11 -0.99
N LEU A 42 21.87 -4.84 -1.03
CA LEU A 42 22.12 -3.86 0.02
C LEU A 42 21.50 -4.25 1.37
N THR A 43 20.42 -5.04 1.37
CA THR A 43 19.84 -5.59 2.60
C THR A 43 20.66 -6.73 3.20
N ASP A 44 21.52 -7.41 2.41
CA ASP A 44 22.22 -8.63 2.81
C ASP A 44 23.76 -8.52 2.85
N PHE A 45 24.38 -7.42 2.39
CA PHE A 45 25.84 -7.32 2.37
C PHE A 45 26.39 -5.91 2.54
N ALA A 46 25.87 -5.14 3.50
CA ALA A 46 26.50 -3.90 3.93
C ALA A 46 27.79 -4.19 4.73
N HIS A 47 28.91 -4.39 4.04
CA HIS A 47 30.30 -4.03 4.43
C HIS A 47 31.30 -4.83 3.59
N LYS A 48 31.46 -4.50 2.30
CA LYS A 48 32.79 -4.61 1.66
C LYS A 48 32.87 -3.82 0.36
N ILE A 49 33.51 -2.66 0.49
CA ILE A 49 34.49 -2.09 -0.44
C ILE A 49 33.92 -1.69 -1.82
N ILE A 50 34.26 -0.45 -2.21
CA ILE A 50 34.26 0.12 -3.58
C ILE A 50 33.08 1.07 -3.91
N SER A 51 33.44 2.35 -3.98
CA SER A 51 32.77 3.48 -4.66
C SER A 51 31.50 4.10 -4.04
N PRO A 52 31.66 5.10 -3.16
CA PRO A 52 30.61 6.09 -2.86
C PRO A 52 30.18 6.92 -4.08
N GLU A 53 30.92 6.85 -5.19
CA GLU A 53 30.68 7.62 -6.42
C GLU A 53 29.71 6.95 -7.40
N THR A 54 29.42 5.66 -7.25
CA THR A 54 28.52 4.93 -8.16
C THR A 54 27.05 5.05 -7.76
N TYR A 55 26.56 6.31 -7.74
CA TYR A 55 25.14 6.73 -7.73
C TYR A 55 24.47 7.01 -6.37
N PRO A 56 24.89 8.04 -5.60
CA PRO A 56 23.98 8.72 -4.70
C PRO A 56 23.01 9.56 -5.55
N CYS A 57 21.94 8.95 -6.06
CA CYS A 57 20.86 9.73 -6.65
C CYS A 57 20.09 10.41 -5.51
N ASN A 58 19.81 11.71 -5.67
CA ASN A 58 19.19 12.51 -4.62
C ASN A 58 17.83 11.90 -4.19
N LEU A 59 17.01 11.43 -5.13
CA LEU A 59 15.75 10.77 -4.83
C LEU A 59 15.89 9.53 -3.92
N TYR A 60 16.87 8.64 -4.17
CA TYR A 60 17.07 7.47 -3.31
C TYR A 60 17.54 7.88 -1.92
N ALA A 61 18.54 8.76 -1.83
CA ALA A 61 19.06 9.27 -0.56
C ALA A 61 17.99 10.02 0.26
N LEU A 62 17.05 10.68 -0.40
CA LEU A 62 15.92 11.36 0.24
C LEU A 62 14.89 10.37 0.78
N THR A 63 14.58 9.31 0.04
CA THR A 63 13.45 8.40 0.32
C THR A 63 13.81 7.13 1.08
N TYR A 64 15.05 6.65 0.98
CA TYR A 64 15.55 5.44 1.66
C TYR A 64 16.58 5.78 2.75
N GLY A 65 16.53 5.01 3.84
CA GLY A 65 17.58 4.94 4.86
C GLY A 65 18.55 3.79 4.59
N THR A 66 19.19 3.28 5.63
CA THR A 66 20.21 2.22 5.52
C THR A 66 19.63 0.88 5.04
N LEU A 67 18.40 0.55 5.44
CA LEU A 67 17.80 -0.77 5.18
C LEU A 67 16.39 -0.69 4.58
N THR A 68 15.67 0.39 4.84
CA THR A 68 14.26 0.53 4.45
C THR A 68 13.93 1.95 4.03
N MET A 69 12.77 2.10 3.38
CA MET A 69 12.18 3.41 3.06
C MET A 69 11.95 4.20 4.36
N LYS A 70 12.29 5.49 4.38
CA LYS A 70 12.14 6.32 5.58
C LYS A 70 10.68 6.38 6.01
N GLN A 71 10.41 6.24 7.30
CA GLN A 71 9.05 6.24 7.84
C GLN A 71 8.25 7.48 7.47
N LYS A 72 8.87 8.67 7.56
CA LYS A 72 8.26 9.95 7.14
C LYS A 72 7.80 9.92 5.67
N TRP A 73 8.60 9.34 4.79
CA TRP A 73 8.28 9.23 3.37
C TRP A 73 7.18 8.22 3.11
N THR A 74 7.24 7.04 3.74
CA THR A 74 6.19 6.02 3.67
C THR A 74 4.84 6.59 4.13
N THR A 75 4.85 7.29 5.26
CA THR A 75 3.64 7.94 5.82
C THR A 75 3.06 9.00 4.89
N TYR A 76 3.90 9.70 4.13
CA TYR A 76 3.47 10.66 3.12
C TYR A 76 2.83 9.95 1.92
N ILE A 77 3.51 8.95 1.37
CA ILE A 77 3.04 8.15 0.24
C ILE A 77 1.69 7.49 0.53
N ASP A 78 1.50 6.95 1.74
CA ASP A 78 0.25 6.30 2.15
C ASP A 78 -0.96 7.25 2.16
N ARG A 79 -0.71 8.57 2.30
CA ARG A 79 -1.74 9.62 2.32
C ARG A 79 -2.07 10.15 0.93
N LEU A 80 -1.32 9.79 -0.10
CA LEU A 80 -1.61 10.24 -1.46
C LEU A 80 -2.92 9.61 -1.96
N PRO A 81 -3.74 10.36 -2.71
CA PRO A 81 -5.00 9.84 -3.27
C PRO A 81 -4.83 8.86 -4.41
N LEU A 82 -3.60 8.68 -4.89
CA LEU A 82 -3.27 7.89 -6.07
C LEU A 82 -2.32 6.75 -5.71
N LYS A 83 -2.36 5.67 -6.49
CA LYS A 83 -1.44 4.54 -6.33
C LYS A 83 -0.02 5.01 -6.64
N THR A 84 0.94 4.63 -5.81
CA THR A 84 2.35 4.91 -6.03
C THR A 84 3.08 3.65 -6.46
N VAL A 85 4.04 3.81 -7.36
CA VAL A 85 4.82 2.73 -7.94
C VAL A 85 6.29 3.13 -7.92
N PHE A 86 7.16 2.20 -7.52
CA PHE A 86 8.60 2.41 -7.44
C PHE A 86 9.30 1.43 -8.39
N THR A 87 10.15 1.95 -9.28
CA THR A 87 10.92 1.14 -10.25
C THR A 87 12.35 1.66 -10.42
N TYR A 88 13.19 0.89 -11.09
CA TYR A 88 14.64 1.06 -11.15
C TYR A 88 15.11 1.09 -12.60
N ARG A 89 16.32 1.63 -12.83
CA ARG A 89 16.88 1.87 -14.16
C ARG A 89 16.95 0.59 -15.00
N ASP A 90 17.38 -0.50 -14.40
CA ASP A 90 17.56 -1.81 -15.03
C ASP A 90 16.24 -2.49 -15.45
N LYS A 91 15.12 -2.11 -14.84
CA LYS A 91 13.79 -2.60 -15.22
C LYS A 91 13.21 -1.88 -16.43
N LEU A 92 13.86 -0.81 -16.91
CA LEU A 92 13.45 -0.09 -18.11
C LEU A 92 14.00 -0.80 -19.35
N THR A 93 13.19 -1.60 -20.02
CA THR A 93 13.59 -2.32 -21.25
C THR A 93 13.04 -1.64 -22.50
N GLY A 94 13.91 -1.35 -23.49
CA GLY A 94 13.53 -0.83 -24.80
C GLY A 94 14.35 0.37 -25.30
N ASN A 95 14.62 0.43 -26.61
CA ASN A 95 15.43 1.46 -27.29
C ASN A 95 14.89 2.91 -27.18
N ILE A 96 13.69 3.10 -26.61
CA ILE A 96 12.99 4.40 -26.50
C ILE A 96 13.40 5.19 -25.25
N MET A 97 14.06 4.56 -24.26
CA MET A 97 14.39 5.17 -22.96
C MET A 97 15.87 5.53 -22.76
N LYS A 98 16.71 5.51 -23.81
CA LYS A 98 18.13 5.92 -23.69
C LYS A 98 18.33 7.41 -23.38
N ASP A 99 17.33 8.24 -23.68
CA ASP A 99 17.45 9.71 -23.57
C ASP A 99 16.81 10.30 -22.30
N VAL A 100 16.16 9.49 -21.45
CA VAL A 100 15.56 9.97 -20.20
C VAL A 100 16.62 10.06 -19.12
N LYS A 101 16.86 11.26 -18.60
CA LYS A 101 17.77 11.47 -17.48
C LYS A 101 17.09 11.04 -16.18
N LEU A 102 17.69 10.10 -15.47
CA LEU A 102 17.19 9.58 -14.18
C LEU A 102 17.97 10.19 -13.00
N PRO A 103 17.36 10.30 -11.80
CA PRO A 103 16.02 9.83 -11.41
C PRO A 103 14.90 10.71 -11.99
N ALA A 104 13.70 10.15 -12.12
CA ALA A 104 12.53 10.87 -12.63
C ALA A 104 11.23 10.42 -11.95
N ILE A 105 10.25 11.31 -11.84
CA ILE A 105 8.88 11.00 -11.40
C ILE A 105 7.93 11.26 -12.55
N PHE A 106 7.05 10.30 -12.79
CA PHE A 106 6.00 10.41 -13.78
C PHE A 106 4.62 10.33 -13.12
N LEU A 107 3.68 11.11 -13.63
CA LEU A 107 2.26 10.97 -13.36
C LEU A 107 1.61 10.25 -14.54
N GLN A 108 1.02 9.09 -14.28
CA GLN A 108 0.19 8.38 -15.24
C GLN A 108 -1.28 8.74 -14.99
N GLU A 109 -1.90 9.35 -15.98
CA GLU A 109 -3.35 9.56 -16.09
C GLU A 109 -3.89 8.63 -17.20
N THR A 110 -5.21 8.44 -17.28
CA THR A 110 -5.90 7.42 -18.11
C THR A 110 -5.19 7.07 -19.43
N ASP A 111 -4.82 8.09 -20.23
CA ASP A 111 -4.12 7.92 -21.52
C ASP A 111 -2.78 8.67 -21.62
N ASN A 112 -2.36 9.35 -20.56
CA ASN A 112 -1.21 10.25 -20.58
C ASN A 112 -0.16 9.85 -19.54
N LEU A 113 1.09 9.95 -19.93
CA LEU A 113 2.22 9.83 -19.03
C LEU A 113 2.99 11.15 -19.07
N ILE A 114 3.05 11.82 -17.93
CA ILE A 114 3.60 13.16 -17.80
C ILE A 114 4.85 13.05 -16.93
N GLU A 115 6.00 13.48 -17.43
CA GLU A 115 7.19 13.68 -16.59
C GLU A 115 6.94 14.90 -15.71
N VAL A 116 6.76 14.66 -14.41
CA VAL A 116 6.44 15.72 -13.44
C VAL A 116 7.66 16.17 -12.65
N LEU A 117 8.73 15.37 -12.65
CA LEU A 117 10.01 15.75 -12.06
C LEU A 117 11.17 15.04 -12.76
N SER A 118 12.09 15.82 -13.31
CA SER A 118 13.27 15.37 -14.02
C SER A 118 14.52 15.30 -13.12
N ALA A 119 15.56 14.61 -13.59
CA ALA A 119 16.83 14.51 -12.86
C ALA A 119 17.49 15.87 -12.57
N ALA A 120 17.30 16.87 -13.43
CA ALA A 120 17.84 18.21 -13.24
C ALA A 120 17.16 18.91 -12.05
N GLU A 121 15.84 18.78 -11.92
CA GLU A 121 15.08 19.36 -10.82
C GLU A 121 15.44 18.68 -9.50
N PHE A 122 15.70 17.37 -9.51
CA PHE A 122 16.19 16.65 -8.33
C PHE A 122 17.51 17.17 -7.79
N SER A 123 18.41 17.66 -8.62
CA SER A 123 19.69 18.22 -8.15
C SER A 123 19.51 19.45 -7.25
N SER A 124 18.37 20.14 -7.39
CA SER A 124 18.03 21.34 -6.62
C SER A 124 17.18 21.01 -5.37
N ILE A 125 16.68 19.78 -5.24
CA ILE A 125 15.87 19.34 -4.10
C ILE A 125 16.80 18.79 -3.01
N GLY A 126 17.28 19.65 -2.11
CA GLY A 126 18.22 19.23 -1.07
C GLY A 126 17.60 18.45 0.10
N THR A 127 16.26 18.40 0.23
CA THR A 127 15.58 17.84 1.41
C THR A 127 14.32 17.07 1.06
N MET A 128 13.91 16.16 1.96
CA MET A 128 12.70 15.36 1.81
C MET A 128 11.45 16.24 1.91
N GLU A 129 11.49 17.25 2.76
CA GLU A 129 10.44 18.27 2.88
C GLU A 129 10.28 19.06 1.57
N GLY A 130 11.39 19.36 0.89
CA GLY A 130 11.37 19.97 -0.45
C GLY A 130 10.71 19.08 -1.50
N LEU A 131 11.04 17.79 -1.49
CA LEU A 131 10.43 16.80 -2.39
C LEU A 131 8.92 16.68 -2.17
N ILE A 132 8.49 16.55 -0.90
CA ILE A 132 7.08 16.47 -0.52
C ILE A 132 6.33 17.72 -1.00
N LYS A 133 6.89 18.91 -0.81
CA LYS A 133 6.26 20.17 -1.21
C LYS A 133 6.05 20.25 -2.73
N ILE A 134 7.02 19.79 -3.51
CA ILE A 134 6.94 19.78 -4.98
C ILE A 134 5.87 18.78 -5.44
N ILE A 135 5.83 17.58 -4.86
CA ILE A 135 4.81 16.59 -5.21
C ILE A 135 3.41 17.10 -4.82
N ASP A 136 3.23 17.69 -3.64
CA ASP A 136 1.94 18.30 -3.24
C ASP A 136 1.51 19.40 -4.23
N GLN A 137 2.46 20.21 -4.73
CA GLN A 137 2.18 21.24 -5.74
C GLN A 137 1.77 20.64 -7.09
N ILE A 138 2.51 19.63 -7.57
CA ILE A 138 2.20 18.90 -8.82
C ILE A 138 0.80 18.29 -8.74
N LEU A 139 0.49 17.60 -7.65
CA LEU A 139 -0.81 16.97 -7.47
C LEU A 139 -1.93 17.99 -7.45
N LYS A 140 -1.71 19.16 -6.83
CA LYS A 140 -2.67 20.27 -6.86
C LYS A 140 -2.92 20.82 -8.25
N GLU A 141 -1.87 20.98 -9.05
CA GLU A 141 -1.99 21.44 -10.44
C GLU A 141 -2.80 20.46 -11.32
N HIS A 142 -2.76 19.17 -11.00
CA HIS A 142 -3.51 18.12 -11.68
C HIS A 142 -4.86 17.78 -11.01
N GLY A 143 -5.29 18.55 -9.98
CA GLY A 143 -6.55 18.30 -9.27
C GLY A 143 -6.58 17.02 -8.41
N LEU A 144 -5.39 16.49 -8.07
CA LEU A 144 -5.14 15.29 -7.27
C LEU A 144 -4.67 15.65 -5.84
N ASP A 145 -5.02 16.82 -5.31
CA ASP A 145 -4.61 17.32 -3.98
C ASP A 145 -5.48 16.83 -2.82
N LYS A 146 -6.58 16.13 -3.10
CA LYS A 146 -7.45 15.54 -2.08
C LYS A 146 -6.71 14.42 -1.36
N LYS A 147 -5.95 14.74 -0.30
CA LYS A 147 -5.29 13.74 0.56
C LYS A 147 -6.30 12.67 0.97
N LYS A 148 -5.85 11.40 1.03
CA LYS A 148 -6.66 10.31 1.59
C LYS A 148 -7.18 10.80 2.94
N ASP A 149 -8.50 10.94 3.01
CA ASP A 149 -9.13 11.47 4.21
C ASP A 149 -8.97 10.43 5.31
N ASN A 150 -8.00 10.65 6.20
CA ASN A 150 -7.81 9.84 7.41
C ASN A 150 -8.90 10.12 8.46
N LYS A 151 -9.93 10.87 8.08
CA LYS A 151 -11.11 11.08 8.90
C LYS A 151 -11.84 9.75 9.09
N LYS A 152 -12.08 9.40 10.36
CA LYS A 152 -12.90 8.23 10.70
C LYS A 152 -14.24 8.34 9.98
N LEU A 153 -14.60 7.30 9.23
CA LEU A 153 -15.87 7.15 8.55
C LEU A 153 -16.99 7.11 9.59
N SER A 154 -17.69 8.22 9.72
CA SER A 154 -18.84 8.36 10.60
C SER A 154 -20.11 8.30 9.76
N LEU A 155 -20.89 7.25 9.94
CA LEU A 155 -22.23 7.12 9.36
C LEU A 155 -23.23 6.86 10.49
N SER A 156 -24.46 7.30 10.29
CA SER A 156 -25.58 7.03 11.18
C SER A 156 -25.93 5.54 11.22
N LYS A 157 -26.67 5.14 12.26
CA LYS A 157 -27.20 3.77 12.39
C LYS A 157 -28.00 3.32 11.17
N ALA A 158 -28.80 4.22 10.60
CA ALA A 158 -29.65 3.93 9.44
C ALA A 158 -28.81 3.70 8.18
N GLU A 159 -27.77 4.49 7.97
CA GLU A 159 -26.84 4.32 6.84
C GLU A 159 -26.05 3.01 6.96
N TRP A 160 -25.58 2.66 8.17
CA TRP A 160 -24.93 1.37 8.38
C TRP A 160 -25.85 0.18 8.11
N LYS A 161 -27.12 0.25 8.54
CA LYS A 161 -28.11 -0.81 8.26
C LYS A 161 -28.47 -0.92 6.77
N LYS A 162 -28.31 0.14 5.98
CA LYS A 162 -28.49 0.11 4.52
C LYS A 162 -27.25 -0.45 3.80
N ARG A 163 -26.07 -0.16 4.34
CA ARG A 163 -24.78 -0.54 3.74
C ARG A 163 -24.39 -2.00 3.99
N LEU A 164 -24.72 -2.52 5.17
CA LEU A 164 -24.27 -3.82 5.65
C LEU A 164 -25.40 -4.86 5.59
N THR A 165 -25.05 -6.13 5.42
CA THR A 165 -25.99 -7.22 5.73
C THR A 165 -26.31 -7.24 7.23
N LYS A 166 -27.34 -8.01 7.62
CA LYS A 166 -27.70 -8.15 9.03
C LYS A 166 -26.55 -8.76 9.84
N GLU A 167 -25.89 -9.80 9.32
CA GLU A 167 -24.75 -10.42 10.03
C GLU A 167 -23.56 -9.47 10.11
N GLN A 168 -23.23 -8.78 9.00
CA GLN A 168 -22.16 -7.78 8.98
C GLN A 168 -22.41 -6.66 9.98
N TYR A 169 -23.65 -6.16 10.05
CA TYR A 169 -24.03 -5.13 11.00
C TYR A 169 -23.88 -5.63 12.45
N HIS A 170 -24.37 -6.84 12.74
CA HIS A 170 -24.26 -7.44 14.07
C HIS A 170 -22.80 -7.55 14.54
N ILE A 171 -21.91 -8.01 13.67
CA ILE A 171 -20.49 -8.15 14.01
C ILE A 171 -19.80 -6.79 14.05
N LEU A 172 -19.82 -6.01 12.97
CA LEU A 172 -19.06 -4.76 12.86
C LEU A 172 -19.55 -3.66 13.80
N ARG A 173 -20.84 -3.64 14.16
CA ARG A 173 -21.46 -2.52 14.91
C ARG A 173 -21.98 -2.89 16.28
N GLU A 174 -22.42 -4.12 16.48
CA GLU A 174 -22.91 -4.61 17.77
C GLU A 174 -21.88 -5.48 18.50
N LYS A 175 -20.65 -5.57 17.97
CA LYS A 175 -19.54 -6.36 18.51
C LYS A 175 -19.91 -7.84 18.71
N GLY A 176 -20.75 -8.36 17.82
CA GLY A 176 -21.09 -9.78 17.77
C GLY A 176 -19.91 -10.65 17.35
N THR A 177 -20.05 -11.96 17.48
CA THR A 177 -19.06 -12.95 17.03
C THR A 177 -19.78 -14.03 16.25
N GLU A 178 -19.30 -14.35 15.05
CA GLU A 178 -19.86 -15.45 14.27
C GLU A 178 -19.56 -16.80 14.93
N ARG A 179 -20.37 -17.82 14.63
CA ARG A 179 -20.15 -19.16 15.18
C ARG A 179 -18.82 -19.72 14.65
N ALA A 180 -18.05 -20.35 15.53
CA ALA A 180 -16.82 -21.03 15.14
C ALA A 180 -17.04 -22.01 13.98
N PHE A 181 -16.08 -22.06 13.05
CA PHE A 181 -16.03 -22.90 11.85
C PHE A 181 -17.13 -22.63 10.81
N SER A 182 -17.92 -21.55 10.96
CA SER A 182 -19.01 -21.22 10.03
C SER A 182 -18.63 -20.17 8.99
N GLY A 183 -17.57 -19.40 9.24
CA GLY A 183 -17.15 -18.30 8.38
C GLY A 183 -16.60 -18.75 7.02
N LYS A 184 -17.00 -18.07 5.95
CA LYS A 184 -16.53 -18.29 4.57
C LYS A 184 -15.00 -18.33 4.45
N PHE A 185 -14.31 -17.51 5.23
CA PHE A 185 -12.86 -17.30 5.14
C PHE A 185 -12.04 -18.10 6.16
N ASP A 186 -12.65 -18.94 7.00
CA ASP A 186 -11.94 -19.76 7.99
C ASP A 186 -10.91 -20.68 7.28
N LYS A 187 -11.41 -21.58 6.43
CA LYS A 187 -10.60 -22.53 5.63
C LYS A 187 -10.35 -22.07 4.19
N PHE A 188 -10.27 -20.76 3.97
CA PHE A 188 -10.01 -20.16 2.66
C PHE A 188 -8.57 -19.64 2.59
N TYR A 189 -7.82 -20.01 1.55
CA TYR A 189 -6.38 -19.72 1.43
C TYR A 189 -5.96 -19.26 0.03
N ASN A 190 -6.88 -18.64 -0.71
CA ASN A 190 -6.52 -18.09 -2.03
C ASN A 190 -5.64 -16.84 -1.85
N ASN A 191 -4.76 -16.60 -2.83
CA ASN A 191 -3.89 -15.42 -2.83
C ASN A 191 -4.70 -14.15 -3.09
N GLY A 192 -4.56 -13.15 -2.23
CA GLY A 192 -5.37 -11.95 -2.29
C GLY A 192 -5.24 -11.05 -1.07
N THR A 193 -6.09 -10.03 -1.04
CA THR A 193 -6.19 -9.06 0.06
C THR A 193 -7.56 -9.15 0.71
N TYR A 194 -7.58 -9.10 2.05
CA TYR A 194 -8.79 -9.04 2.86
C TYR A 194 -9.08 -7.60 3.26
N PHE A 195 -10.30 -7.17 3.01
CA PHE A 195 -10.77 -5.81 3.24
C PHE A 195 -11.83 -5.79 4.33
N CYS A 196 -11.94 -4.66 5.04
CA CYS A 196 -13.03 -4.42 5.96
C CYS A 196 -14.36 -4.40 5.19
N ALA A 197 -15.30 -5.29 5.50
CA ALA A 197 -16.63 -5.31 4.89
C ALA A 197 -17.41 -3.98 5.11
N GLY A 198 -17.09 -3.24 6.18
CA GLY A 198 -17.70 -1.96 6.46
C GLY A 198 -17.25 -0.81 5.58
N CYS A 199 -15.96 -0.70 5.26
CA CYS A 199 -15.42 0.51 4.63
C CYS A 199 -14.41 0.26 3.51
N SER A 200 -14.19 -1.01 3.16
CA SER A 200 -13.30 -1.45 2.10
C SER A 200 -11.84 -1.03 2.32
N THR A 201 -11.43 -0.77 3.56
CA THR A 201 -10.01 -0.62 3.92
C THR A 201 -9.34 -1.97 3.85
N ALA A 202 -8.20 -2.09 3.17
CA ALA A 202 -7.38 -3.30 3.21
C ALA A 202 -6.88 -3.54 4.64
N LEU A 203 -7.01 -4.75 5.15
CA LEU A 203 -6.66 -5.10 6.54
C LEU A 203 -5.56 -6.16 6.62
N PHE A 204 -5.63 -7.19 5.78
CA PHE A 204 -4.72 -8.33 5.82
C PHE A 204 -4.40 -8.82 4.40
N THR A 205 -3.27 -9.48 4.23
CA THR A 205 -2.90 -10.19 3.00
C THR A 205 -2.99 -11.70 3.21
N SER A 206 -3.13 -12.47 2.13
CA SER A 206 -3.08 -13.93 2.19
C SER A 206 -1.79 -14.48 2.77
N ASP A 207 -0.67 -13.77 2.58
CA ASP A 207 0.66 -14.20 3.02
C ASP A 207 0.76 -14.30 4.54
N THR A 208 -0.02 -13.49 5.26
CA THR A 208 -0.04 -13.50 6.72
C THR A 208 -1.08 -14.46 7.30
N LYS A 209 -1.93 -15.05 6.44
CA LYS A 209 -2.99 -15.98 6.85
C LYS A 209 -2.43 -17.36 7.12
N TYR A 210 -2.91 -18.01 8.18
CA TYR A 210 -2.52 -19.38 8.50
C TYR A 210 -3.66 -20.17 9.14
N ASN A 211 -3.47 -21.48 9.30
CA ASN A 211 -4.41 -22.33 10.02
C ASN A 211 -4.04 -22.40 11.51
N SER A 212 -4.78 -21.68 12.35
CA SER A 212 -4.63 -21.72 13.81
C SER A 212 -5.46 -22.81 14.48
N GLY A 213 -6.44 -23.39 13.77
CA GLY A 213 -7.46 -24.26 14.35
C GLY A 213 -8.47 -23.56 15.27
N CYS A 214 -8.45 -22.22 15.39
CA CYS A 214 -9.32 -21.51 16.33
C CYS A 214 -10.78 -21.42 15.90
N GLY A 215 -11.10 -21.75 14.64
CA GLY A 215 -12.45 -21.71 14.08
C GLY A 215 -12.88 -20.37 13.49
N TRP A 216 -11.94 -19.46 13.31
CA TRP A 216 -12.11 -18.21 12.59
C TRP A 216 -10.84 -17.95 11.75
N PRO A 217 -10.95 -17.13 10.68
CA PRO A 217 -9.78 -16.62 9.98
C PRO A 217 -8.69 -16.12 10.94
N ALA A 218 -7.46 -16.59 10.74
CA ALA A 218 -6.31 -16.23 11.56
C ALA A 218 -5.17 -15.66 10.70
N PHE A 219 -4.64 -14.53 11.15
CA PHE A 219 -3.50 -13.85 10.52
C PHE A 219 -2.42 -13.58 11.57
N TYR A 220 -1.14 -13.61 11.20
CA TYR A 220 -0.07 -13.26 12.14
C TYR A 220 0.33 -11.78 12.10
N GLU A 221 -0.10 -11.04 11.06
CA GLU A 221 0.24 -9.64 10.85
C GLU A 221 -0.86 -8.94 10.04
N SER A 222 -1.15 -7.68 10.39
CA SER A 222 -2.07 -6.80 9.67
C SER A 222 -1.33 -5.77 8.83
N LEU A 223 -2.02 -5.15 7.87
CA LEU A 223 -1.45 -4.03 7.13
C LEU A 223 -1.22 -2.83 8.07
N PRO A 224 -0.07 -2.12 7.95
CA PRO A 224 0.29 -1.03 8.85
C PRO A 224 -0.80 0.05 8.97
N GLU A 225 -1.04 0.53 10.19
CA GLU A 225 -1.98 1.63 10.46
C GLU A 225 -3.45 1.37 10.08
N THR A 226 -3.88 0.10 9.93
CA THR A 226 -5.25 -0.24 9.52
C THR A 226 -6.15 -0.74 10.66
N ILE A 227 -5.55 -1.22 11.76
CA ILE A 227 -6.22 -1.78 12.94
C ILE A 227 -5.97 -0.90 14.17
N GLU A 228 -6.97 -0.81 15.04
CA GLU A 228 -6.90 -0.19 16.37
C GLU A 228 -7.21 -1.23 17.44
N GLU A 229 -6.30 -1.38 18.40
CA GLU A 229 -6.35 -2.34 19.51
C GLU A 229 -6.94 -1.70 20.76
N ASN A 230 -7.93 -2.35 21.36
CA ASN A 230 -8.64 -1.84 22.54
C ASN A 230 -8.73 -2.93 23.61
N SER A 231 -8.61 -2.56 24.89
CA SER A 231 -8.82 -3.50 25.99
C SER A 231 -10.30 -3.91 26.07
N ASP A 232 -10.56 -5.21 26.07
CA ASP A 232 -11.88 -5.82 26.24
C ASP A 232 -11.89 -6.67 27.52
N GLN A 233 -12.74 -6.30 28.48
CA GLN A 233 -12.91 -6.98 29.77
C GLN A 233 -14.24 -7.74 29.85
N SER A 234 -14.93 -7.92 28.72
CA SER A 234 -16.23 -8.58 28.65
C SER A 234 -16.13 -10.05 29.05
N PHE A 235 -17.22 -10.60 29.60
CA PHE A 235 -17.32 -12.00 30.04
C PHE A 235 -16.26 -12.43 31.07
N GLY A 236 -15.68 -11.48 31.82
CA GLY A 236 -14.69 -11.78 32.87
C GLY A 236 -13.31 -12.18 32.33
N MET A 237 -13.04 -11.97 31.03
CA MET A 237 -11.76 -12.24 30.40
C MET A 237 -11.10 -10.92 30.00
N ILE A 238 -9.77 -10.84 30.08
CA ILE A 238 -9.01 -9.72 29.52
C ILE A 238 -8.52 -10.14 28.14
N ARG A 239 -9.02 -9.46 27.10
CA ARG A 239 -8.65 -9.67 25.71
C ARG A 239 -8.32 -8.33 25.06
N THR A 240 -7.67 -8.37 23.92
CA THR A 240 -7.43 -7.18 23.09
C THR A 240 -8.34 -7.24 21.87
N GLU A 241 -9.39 -6.42 21.86
CA GLU A 241 -10.27 -6.24 20.71
C GLU A 241 -9.52 -5.55 19.58
N ILE A 242 -9.72 -6.02 18.35
CA ILE A 242 -9.27 -5.34 17.14
C ILE A 242 -10.45 -4.73 16.37
N THR A 243 -10.29 -3.47 15.99
CA THR A 243 -11.28 -2.73 15.19
C THR A 243 -10.62 -2.09 13.97
N CYS A 244 -11.39 -1.89 12.89
CA CYS A 244 -10.89 -1.16 11.73
C CYS A 244 -10.70 0.32 12.08
N LYS A 245 -9.47 0.83 11.97
CA LYS A 245 -9.10 2.22 12.33
C LYS A 245 -9.91 3.27 11.57
N LYS A 246 -10.30 2.98 10.32
CA LYS A 246 -11.07 3.91 9.47
C LYS A 246 -12.53 4.02 9.89
N CYS A 247 -13.20 2.93 10.26
CA CYS A 247 -14.66 2.96 10.46
C CYS A 247 -15.11 2.49 11.85
N ASN A 248 -14.19 2.18 12.77
CA ASN A 248 -14.44 1.60 14.09
C ASN A 248 -15.28 0.30 14.03
N GLY A 249 -15.23 -0.43 12.92
CA GLY A 249 -15.93 -1.70 12.79
C GLY A 249 -15.23 -2.77 13.61
N HIS A 250 -15.94 -3.49 14.47
CA HIS A 250 -15.40 -4.62 15.21
C HIS A 250 -15.01 -5.76 14.27
N LEU A 251 -13.79 -6.27 14.43
CA LEU A 251 -13.22 -7.32 13.57
C LEU A 251 -13.08 -8.65 14.35
N GLY A 252 -12.61 -8.58 15.60
CA GLY A 252 -12.33 -9.75 16.44
C GLY A 252 -11.36 -9.41 17.55
N HIS A 253 -10.38 -10.29 17.80
CA HIS A 253 -9.38 -10.11 18.86
C HIS A 253 -7.97 -10.50 18.41
N VAL A 254 -6.97 -9.95 19.08
CA VAL A 254 -5.55 -10.34 18.90
C VAL A 254 -5.04 -11.05 20.16
N PHE A 255 -4.20 -12.06 19.96
CA PHE A 255 -3.60 -12.89 21.00
C PHE A 255 -2.10 -13.07 20.77
N ASN A 256 -1.33 -13.35 21.82
CA ASN A 256 0.14 -13.54 21.78
C ASN A 256 0.54 -15.02 21.61
N ASP A 257 -0.30 -15.83 20.96
CA ASP A 257 -0.12 -17.27 20.76
C ASP A 257 -0.01 -17.65 19.27
N GLY A 258 0.44 -16.69 18.45
CA GLY A 258 0.63 -16.89 17.01
C GLY A 258 2.00 -17.44 16.62
N PRO A 259 2.19 -17.72 15.32
CA PRO A 259 3.46 -18.21 14.80
C PRO A 259 4.51 -17.09 14.74
N ARG A 260 5.77 -17.48 14.55
CA ARG A 260 6.81 -16.56 14.07
C ARG A 260 6.41 -15.99 12.70
N PRO A 261 6.81 -14.76 12.35
CA PRO A 261 7.80 -13.92 13.04
C PRO A 261 7.26 -13.06 14.18
N THR A 262 5.95 -12.76 14.20
CA THR A 262 5.37 -11.78 15.14
C THR A 262 5.00 -12.39 16.49
N GLY A 263 4.68 -13.68 16.54
CA GLY A 263 4.07 -14.31 17.73
C GLY A 263 2.61 -13.90 17.96
N LEU A 264 2.01 -13.14 17.04
CA LEU A 264 0.66 -12.62 17.17
C LEU A 264 -0.33 -13.47 16.37
N ARG A 265 -1.56 -13.57 16.89
CA ARG A 265 -2.70 -14.17 16.21
C ARG A 265 -3.86 -13.20 16.21
N TYR A 266 -4.08 -12.58 15.06
CA TYR A 266 -5.30 -11.85 14.75
C TYR A 266 -6.40 -12.86 14.42
N CYS A 267 -7.33 -13.06 15.34
CA CYS A 267 -8.49 -13.94 15.21
C CYS A 267 -9.69 -13.10 14.78
N VAL A 268 -10.10 -13.22 13.52
CA VAL A 268 -10.99 -12.26 12.85
C VAL A 268 -12.27 -12.94 12.39
N ASN A 269 -13.42 -12.33 12.63
CA ASN A 269 -14.70 -12.81 12.09
C ASN A 269 -14.67 -12.75 10.55
N SER A 270 -14.96 -13.85 9.88
CA SER A 270 -15.06 -13.91 8.42
C SER A 270 -16.08 -12.93 7.87
N VAL A 271 -17.23 -12.77 8.53
CA VAL A 271 -18.29 -11.85 8.10
C VAL A 271 -17.84 -10.38 8.19
N SER A 272 -16.80 -10.06 8.97
CA SER A 272 -16.24 -8.70 9.02
C SER A 272 -15.32 -8.37 7.83
N LEU A 273 -15.04 -9.36 6.97
CA LEU A 273 -14.09 -9.28 5.86
C LEU A 273 -14.79 -9.41 4.50
N GLU A 274 -14.18 -8.80 3.49
CA GLU A 274 -14.36 -9.07 2.07
C GLU A 274 -13.01 -9.50 1.49
N PHE A 275 -12.99 -10.15 0.34
CA PHE A 275 -11.75 -10.67 -0.27
C PHE A 275 -11.66 -10.31 -1.75
N GLU A 276 -10.49 -9.82 -2.17
CA GLU A 276 -10.14 -9.58 -3.57
C GLU A 276 -8.93 -10.44 -3.96
N PRO A 277 -9.03 -11.29 -4.99
CA PRO A 277 -7.91 -12.11 -5.44
C PRO A 277 -6.82 -11.25 -6.09
N ILE A 278 -5.56 -11.66 -5.94
CA ILE A 278 -4.48 -11.11 -6.79
C ILE A 278 -4.65 -11.74 -8.18
N GLU A 279 -4.95 -10.91 -9.19
CA GLU A 279 -4.97 -11.38 -10.58
C GLU A 279 -3.55 -11.81 -10.98
N ASN A 280 -3.38 -13.12 -11.18
CA ASN A 280 -2.19 -13.65 -11.81
C ASN A 280 -2.37 -13.47 -13.33
N GLU A 281 -1.61 -12.56 -13.93
CA GLU A 281 -1.44 -12.49 -15.38
C GLU A 281 -1.07 -13.89 -15.89
N LYS A 282 -1.92 -14.45 -16.75
CA LYS A 282 -1.65 -15.66 -17.51
C LYS A 282 -1.17 -15.28 -18.90
#